data_AF-A0A6A5EC88-F1
#
_entry.id   AF-A0A6A5EC88-F1
#
_cell.length_a   1.000
_cell.length_b   1.000
_cell.length_c   1.000
_cell.angle_alpha   90.00
_cell.angle_beta   90.00
_cell.angle_gamma   90.00
#
_symmetry.space_group_name_H-M   'P 1'
#
loop_
_entity.id
_entity.type
_entity.pdbx_description
1 polymer ?
#
loop_
_entity_poly.entity_id
_entity_poly.type
_entity_poly.pdbx_seq_one_letter_code
_entity_poly.pdbx_strand_id
1 'polypeptide(L)'
;MFYFVEFVATLTLNEQDFKFKEASGGAVQPSHWSRVLSIMVIAAKNSKSTEGPDLTKGMEEVKILKQFPPYGSITGHSTADTCPTCRGTGRIPRGHEDQLVAVIPCNDVRLKPRRTKLYVCISMAVCLFLCCLILFFLFPRSVILTPVSVLSVMVYFTPDTIEMEVTNLISISNENFVPVQIVEFDVQGLVSNAVVGKTKISNMTAIPSRSKTSYNVEIDLLITDKGLNSYCKSSSIKIHTLFLELQMTMNISYLSHMEQLSLNTFEYIDCGTNSTTPHPVR
;
A
#
# COMPACT_ATOMS: atom_id res chain seq x y z
N MET A 1 -17.29 13.40 2.41
CA MET A 1 -16.86 12.08 1.89
C MET A 1 -16.10 12.23 0.58
N PHE A 2 -16.65 12.91 -0.44
CA PHE A 2 -15.97 13.18 -1.72
C PHE A 2 -14.59 13.87 -1.59
N TYR A 3 -14.49 14.96 -0.81
CA TYR A 3 -13.22 15.68 -0.62
C TYR A 3 -12.12 14.88 0.11
N PHE A 4 -12.48 13.87 0.90
CA PHE A 4 -11.50 13.05 1.64
C PHE A 4 -11.02 11.87 0.80
N VAL A 5 -11.89 11.29 -0.02
CA VAL A 5 -11.53 10.29 -1.02
C VAL A 5 -10.64 10.92 -2.10
N GLU A 6 -10.92 12.16 -2.52
CA GLU A 6 -10.01 12.94 -3.37
C GLU A 6 -8.66 13.18 -2.69
N PHE A 7 -8.61 13.52 -1.41
CA PHE A 7 -7.35 13.77 -0.70
C PHE A 7 -6.46 12.51 -0.63
N VAL A 8 -7.06 11.36 -0.34
CA VAL A 8 -6.34 10.06 -0.31
C VAL A 8 -5.91 9.63 -1.72
N ALA A 9 -6.75 9.82 -2.75
CA ALA A 9 -6.41 9.55 -4.14
C ALA A 9 -5.31 10.49 -4.67
N THR A 10 -5.28 11.74 -4.21
CA THR A 10 -4.26 12.72 -4.61
C THR A 10 -2.91 12.43 -3.94
N LEU A 11 -2.91 11.86 -2.73
CA LEU A 11 -1.68 11.42 -2.06
C LEU A 11 -1.07 10.18 -2.74
N THR A 12 -1.89 9.21 -3.15
CA THR A 12 -1.39 8.00 -3.82
C THR A 12 -0.94 8.25 -5.25
N LEU A 13 -1.57 9.19 -5.97
CA LEU A 13 -1.16 9.58 -7.33
C LEU A 13 0.09 10.47 -7.35
N ASN A 14 0.25 11.39 -6.40
CA ASN A 14 1.44 12.25 -6.34
C ASN A 14 2.73 11.49 -6.00
N GLU A 15 2.66 10.38 -5.24
CA GLU A 15 3.84 9.57 -4.93
C GLU A 15 4.37 8.79 -6.17
N GLN A 16 3.46 8.41 -7.08
CA GLN A 16 3.78 7.75 -8.34
C GLN A 16 4.33 8.73 -9.39
N ASP A 17 3.74 9.93 -9.51
CA ASP A 17 4.21 10.97 -10.46
C ASP A 17 5.54 11.59 -10.05
N PHE A 18 5.82 11.70 -8.74
CA PHE A 18 7.10 12.22 -8.24
C PHE A 18 8.26 11.25 -8.55
N LYS A 19 8.03 9.93 -8.46
CA LYS A 19 9.00 8.89 -8.82
C LYS A 19 9.25 8.78 -10.33
N PHE A 20 8.27 9.11 -11.17
CA PHE A 20 8.40 9.01 -12.63
C PHE A 20 9.07 10.24 -13.27
N LYS A 21 8.99 11.42 -12.64
CA LYS A 21 9.45 12.69 -13.22
C LYS A 21 10.87 13.11 -12.82
N GLU A 22 11.44 12.47 -11.80
CA GLU A 22 12.87 12.60 -11.44
C GLU A 22 13.79 11.97 -12.51
N ALA A 23 13.26 11.11 -13.39
CA ALA A 23 13.99 10.46 -14.48
C ALA A 23 14.00 11.24 -15.82
N SER A 24 13.28 12.36 -15.97
CA SER A 24 13.09 13.01 -17.30
C SER A 24 13.35 14.51 -17.41
N GLY A 25 13.93 15.17 -16.39
CA GLY A 25 14.63 16.46 -16.56
C GLY A 25 13.85 17.63 -17.17
N GLY A 26 12.53 17.73 -16.98
CA GLY A 26 11.68 18.78 -17.56
C GLY A 26 11.22 19.85 -16.55
N ALA A 27 11.39 21.14 -16.90
CA ALA A 27 10.94 22.28 -16.09
C ALA A 27 9.41 22.45 -16.09
N VAL A 28 8.82 22.77 -14.93
CA VAL A 28 7.36 22.90 -14.73
C VAL A 28 6.93 24.35 -14.56
N GLN A 29 5.94 24.76 -15.34
CA GLN A 29 5.18 26.00 -15.18
C GLN A 29 4.09 25.81 -14.10
N PRO A 30 3.93 26.71 -13.12
CA PRO A 30 3.15 26.40 -11.92
C PRO A 30 1.65 26.46 -12.17
N SER A 31 0.94 25.38 -11.82
CA SER A 31 -0.52 25.35 -11.77
C SER A 31 -1.05 26.02 -10.49
N HIS A 32 -2.28 26.51 -10.59
CA HIS A 32 -3.02 27.28 -9.58
C HIS A 32 -3.03 26.66 -8.17
N TRP A 33 -2.80 25.34 -8.04
CA TRP A 33 -2.85 24.59 -6.79
C TRP A 33 -1.52 24.54 -6.00
N SER A 34 -0.37 24.84 -6.63
CA SER A 34 0.91 25.00 -5.90
C SER A 34 0.91 26.23 -4.97
N ARG A 35 0.06 27.22 -5.27
CA ARG A 35 -0.11 28.41 -4.42
C ARG A 35 -0.88 28.09 -3.13
N VAL A 36 -1.76 27.09 -3.16
CA VAL A 36 -2.57 26.68 -1.99
C VAL A 36 -1.71 25.85 -1.01
N LEU A 37 -0.83 24.99 -1.53
CA LEU A 37 0.08 24.18 -0.70
C LEU A 37 1.13 25.05 0.01
N SER A 38 1.60 26.11 -0.65
CA SER A 38 2.54 27.08 -0.05
C SER A 38 1.93 27.83 1.14
N ILE A 39 0.62 28.08 1.13
CA ILE A 39 -0.09 28.76 2.23
C ILE A 39 -0.21 27.85 3.46
N MET A 40 -0.41 26.54 3.27
CA MET A 40 -0.48 25.58 4.38
C MET A 40 0.88 25.32 5.04
N VAL A 41 1.99 25.34 4.28
CA VAL A 41 3.34 25.14 4.84
C VAL A 41 3.83 26.35 5.65
N ILE A 42 3.40 27.57 5.30
CA ILE A 42 3.72 28.79 6.07
C ILE A 42 3.00 28.79 7.43
N ALA A 43 1.78 28.26 7.51
CA ALA A 43 1.02 28.17 8.76
C ALA A 43 1.63 27.20 9.78
N ALA A 44 2.34 26.16 9.33
CA ALA A 44 2.95 25.15 10.21
C ALA A 44 4.33 25.55 10.76
N LYS A 45 5.02 26.53 10.16
CA LYS A 45 6.38 26.94 10.59
C LYS A 45 6.39 27.94 11.76
N ASN A 46 5.25 28.46 12.19
CA ASN A 46 5.20 29.57 13.17
C ASN A 46 4.80 29.16 14.59
N SER A 47 4.92 27.89 14.97
CA SER A 47 4.64 27.43 16.34
C SER A 47 5.83 26.72 16.97
N LYS A 48 6.82 27.47 17.49
CA LYS A 48 7.71 26.94 18.53
C LYS A 48 8.36 28.03 19.41
N SER A 49 8.18 27.85 20.72
CA SER A 49 8.84 28.49 21.88
C SER A 49 8.48 29.93 22.23
N THR A 50 8.41 30.41 23.47
CA THR A 50 8.39 29.90 24.87
C THR A 50 8.11 31.15 25.76
N GLU A 51 7.58 30.96 26.98
CA GLU A 51 7.49 31.92 28.12
C GLU A 51 6.40 33.01 28.12
N GLY A 52 5.62 33.06 29.22
CA GLY A 52 4.63 34.10 29.52
C GLY A 52 5.17 35.16 30.49
N PRO A 53 4.34 36.00 31.13
CA PRO A 53 2.93 36.32 30.87
C PRO A 53 2.75 37.78 30.39
N ASP A 54 1.92 38.06 29.39
CA ASP A 54 1.55 39.44 29.07
C ASP A 54 0.05 39.70 29.28
N LEU A 55 -0.18 40.54 30.27
CA LEU A 55 -1.43 40.97 30.86
C LEU A 55 -2.13 42.00 29.95
N THR A 56 -2.36 41.67 28.69
CA THR A 56 -2.96 42.61 27.71
C THR A 56 -3.94 41.96 26.74
N LYS A 57 -3.87 40.63 26.55
CA LYS A 57 -4.66 39.93 25.52
C LYS A 57 -6.14 39.69 25.88
N GLY A 58 -6.46 39.63 27.18
CA GLY A 58 -7.83 39.40 27.66
C GLY A 58 -8.76 40.62 27.49
N MET A 59 -8.20 41.83 27.36
CA MET A 59 -9.00 43.05 27.29
C MET A 59 -9.44 43.41 25.87
N GLU A 60 -8.84 42.77 24.84
CA GLU A 60 -9.15 43.00 23.43
C GLU A 60 -10.21 42.00 22.90
N GLU A 61 -10.13 40.71 23.27
CA GLU A 61 -11.17 39.72 22.93
C GLU A 61 -12.53 40.05 23.54
N VAL A 62 -12.54 40.59 24.77
CA VAL A 62 -13.76 41.05 25.45
C VAL A 62 -14.31 42.34 24.80
N LYS A 63 -13.48 43.12 24.09
CA LYS A 63 -13.90 44.34 23.37
C LYS A 63 -14.55 44.00 22.03
N ILE A 64 -14.04 43.00 21.32
CA ILE A 64 -14.57 42.59 20.01
C ILE A 64 -15.91 41.86 20.16
N LEU A 65 -16.13 41.11 21.25
CA LEU A 65 -17.45 40.52 21.56
C LEU A 65 -18.48 41.53 22.08
N LYS A 66 -18.05 42.73 22.52
CA LYS A 66 -18.95 43.80 22.98
C LYS A 66 -19.41 44.75 21.86
N GLN A 67 -18.95 44.54 20.63
CA GLN A 67 -19.24 45.41 19.49
C GLN A 67 -20.39 44.91 18.63
N PHE A 68 -21.42 44.33 19.24
CA PHE A 68 -22.72 44.15 18.62
C PHE A 68 -23.78 44.67 19.60
N PRO A 69 -24.63 45.64 19.20
CA PRO A 69 -25.68 46.14 20.08
C PRO A 69 -26.64 44.99 20.46
N PRO A 70 -27.13 44.94 21.70
CA PRO A 70 -28.08 43.93 22.12
C PRO A 70 -29.35 44.07 21.27
N TYR A 71 -29.71 43.00 20.56
CA TYR A 71 -30.89 43.02 19.70
C TYR A 71 -32.14 42.85 20.59
N GLY A 72 -32.90 43.94 20.76
CA GLY A 72 -34.18 43.98 21.45
C GLY A 72 -34.07 43.92 22.99
N SER A 73 -34.31 45.05 23.65
CA SER A 73 -34.43 45.08 25.11
C SER A 73 -35.82 44.58 25.54
N ILE A 74 -35.89 43.57 26.43
CA ILE A 74 -37.13 43.15 27.15
C ILE A 74 -37.37 44.11 28.32
N THR A 75 -37.25 45.42 28.10
CA THR A 75 -37.59 46.42 29.10
C THR A 75 -38.36 47.51 28.37
N GLY A 76 -39.68 47.52 28.57
CA GLY A 76 -40.63 48.41 27.90
C GLY A 76 -40.41 49.88 28.24
N HIS A 77 -39.35 50.48 27.70
CA HIS A 77 -39.16 51.91 27.65
C HIS A 77 -39.20 52.36 26.18
N SER A 78 -40.23 53.13 25.89
CA SER A 78 -40.81 53.40 24.57
C SER A 78 -40.08 54.47 23.76
N THR A 79 -38.80 54.28 23.46
CA THR A 79 -38.09 55.14 22.51
C THR A 79 -37.13 54.34 21.62
N ALA A 80 -37.62 53.99 20.43
CA ALA A 80 -36.86 53.76 19.21
C ALA A 80 -35.96 52.51 19.08
N ASP A 81 -36.45 51.32 19.45
CA ASP A 81 -35.90 50.05 18.92
C ASP A 81 -36.63 49.67 17.61
N THR A 82 -36.46 50.51 16.58
CA THR A 82 -36.99 50.21 15.25
C THR A 82 -36.01 49.30 14.52
N CYS A 83 -36.43 48.06 14.22
CA CYS A 83 -35.60 47.08 13.53
C CYS A 83 -35.02 47.69 12.22
N PRO A 84 -33.69 47.77 12.04
CA PRO A 84 -33.06 48.49 10.94
C PRO A 84 -33.46 47.92 9.56
N THR A 85 -33.80 46.63 9.50
CA THR A 85 -34.13 45.92 8.26
C THR A 85 -35.58 46.12 7.81
N CYS A 86 -36.54 46.17 8.76
CA CYS A 86 -37.97 46.29 8.42
C CYS A 86 -38.59 47.63 8.83
N ARG A 87 -37.80 48.51 9.48
CA ARG A 87 -38.20 49.83 10.00
C ARG A 87 -39.54 49.84 10.76
N GLY A 88 -39.88 48.73 11.42
CA GLY A 88 -41.15 48.58 12.15
C GLY A 88 -42.39 48.34 11.28
N THR A 89 -42.24 48.19 9.96
CA THR A 89 -43.36 47.99 9.02
C THR A 89 -43.68 46.52 8.73
N GLY A 90 -42.84 45.59 9.20
CA GLY A 90 -42.99 44.15 8.97
C GLY A 90 -42.80 43.70 7.51
N ARG A 91 -42.46 44.62 6.59
CA ARG A 91 -42.19 44.32 5.19
C ARG A 91 -40.74 44.68 4.85
N ILE A 92 -40.05 43.76 4.18
CA ILE A 92 -38.67 43.94 3.73
C ILE A 92 -38.70 44.41 2.27
N PRO A 93 -38.09 45.55 1.92
CA PRO A 93 -38.05 46.05 0.54
C PRO A 93 -37.27 45.08 -0.37
N ARG A 94 -37.87 44.67 -1.49
CA ARG A 94 -37.33 43.68 -2.45
C ARG A 94 -36.10 44.12 -3.25
N GLY A 95 -35.47 45.23 -2.88
CA GLY A 95 -34.25 45.76 -3.50
C GLY A 95 -33.02 45.71 -2.58
N HIS A 96 -33.14 45.15 -1.37
CA HIS A 96 -32.04 44.95 -0.42
C HIS A 96 -31.95 43.48 0.05
N GLU A 97 -32.42 42.55 -0.79
CA GLU A 97 -32.39 41.11 -0.48
C GLU A 97 -30.95 40.59 -0.32
N ASP A 98 -30.02 41.20 -1.07
CA ASP A 98 -28.59 40.85 -1.09
C ASP A 98 -27.83 41.22 0.20
N GLN A 99 -28.41 42.08 1.06
CA GLN A 99 -27.83 42.52 2.32
C GLN A 99 -28.38 41.77 3.54
N LEU A 100 -29.29 40.80 3.32
CA LEU A 100 -29.82 39.93 4.36
C LEU A 100 -28.77 38.87 4.73
N VAL A 101 -27.81 39.25 5.57
CA VAL A 101 -26.87 38.29 6.17
C VAL A 101 -27.49 37.76 7.44
N ALA A 102 -27.95 36.51 7.41
CA ALA A 102 -28.33 35.80 8.63
C ALA A 102 -27.06 35.53 9.45
N VAL A 103 -26.80 36.37 10.45
CA VAL A 103 -25.70 36.16 11.40
C VAL A 103 -26.21 35.21 12.49
N ILE A 104 -25.92 33.91 12.36
CA ILE A 104 -26.24 32.92 13.40
C ILE A 104 -25.12 32.96 14.44
N PRO A 105 -25.39 33.37 15.69
CA PRO A 105 -24.36 33.42 16.72
C PRO A 105 -23.76 32.03 16.94
N CYS A 106 -22.42 31.90 17.06
CA CYS A 106 -21.77 30.61 17.34
C CYS A 106 -22.24 29.95 18.65
N ASN A 107 -22.91 30.70 19.54
CA ASN A 107 -23.45 30.24 20.82
C ASN A 107 -25.00 30.19 20.84
N ASP A 108 -25.64 30.09 19.67
CA ASP A 108 -27.11 29.98 19.57
C ASP A 108 -27.61 28.72 20.29
N VAL A 109 -28.39 28.94 21.36
CA VAL A 109 -28.95 27.90 22.24
C VAL A 109 -29.86 26.92 21.48
N ARG A 110 -30.39 27.31 20.32
CA ARG A 110 -31.22 26.45 19.46
C ARG A 110 -30.40 25.36 18.78
N LEU A 111 -29.16 25.64 18.40
CA LEU A 111 -28.21 24.62 17.97
C LEU A 111 -27.68 23.95 19.22
N LYS A 112 -28.33 22.90 19.75
CA LYS A 112 -27.86 22.16 20.95
C LYS A 112 -26.35 21.83 20.84
N PRO A 113 -25.43 22.65 21.39
CA PRO A 113 -24.04 22.66 20.91
C PRO A 113 -23.32 21.37 21.31
N ARG A 114 -23.71 20.84 22.48
CA ARG A 114 -23.25 19.56 23.02
C ARG A 114 -23.65 18.35 22.14
N ARG A 115 -24.81 18.41 21.48
CA ARG A 115 -25.28 17.34 20.58
C ARG A 115 -24.53 17.42 19.25
N THR A 116 -24.46 18.60 18.64
CA THR A 116 -23.75 18.81 17.37
C THR A 116 -22.26 18.47 17.47
N LYS A 117 -21.58 18.90 18.55
CA LYS A 117 -20.17 18.55 18.80
C LYS A 117 -19.96 17.04 18.91
N LEU A 118 -20.83 16.33 19.61
CA LEU A 118 -20.77 14.87 19.73
C LEU A 118 -20.95 14.19 18.36
N TYR A 119 -21.92 14.61 17.55
CA TYR A 119 -22.13 14.06 16.22
C TYR A 119 -20.93 14.28 15.29
N VAL A 120 -20.32 15.48 15.33
CA VAL A 120 -19.10 15.77 14.54
C VAL A 120 -17.94 14.90 15.02
N CYS A 121 -17.70 14.78 16.33
CA CYS A 121 -16.65 13.92 16.87
C CYS A 121 -16.84 12.44 16.51
N ILE A 122 -18.07 11.92 16.64
CA ILE A 122 -18.39 10.54 16.24
C ILE A 122 -18.17 10.36 14.74
N SER A 123 -18.60 11.32 13.92
CA SER A 123 -18.41 11.28 12.47
C SER A 123 -16.93 11.22 12.10
N MET A 124 -16.09 12.04 12.73
CA MET A 124 -14.64 12.01 12.53
C MET A 124 -14.03 10.66 12.96
N ALA A 125 -14.41 10.14 14.13
CA ALA A 125 -13.91 8.87 14.63
C ALA A 125 -14.30 7.69 13.74
N VAL A 126 -15.55 7.64 13.27
CA VAL A 126 -16.04 6.60 12.34
C VAL A 126 -15.30 6.71 11.01
N CYS A 127 -15.07 7.92 10.48
CA CYS A 127 -14.32 8.10 9.25
C CYS A 127 -12.88 7.58 9.40
N LEU A 128 -12.18 7.96 10.47
CA LEU A 128 -10.81 7.49 10.75
C LEU A 128 -10.77 5.97 10.89
N PHE A 129 -11.71 5.38 11.62
CA PHE A 129 -11.79 3.93 11.78
C PHE A 129 -11.98 3.22 10.44
N LEU A 130 -12.93 3.68 9.61
CA LEU A 130 -13.15 3.11 8.28
C LEU A 130 -11.91 3.26 7.39
N CYS A 131 -11.22 4.39 7.43
CA CYS A 131 -9.97 4.58 6.68
C CYS A 131 -8.88 3.63 7.15
N CYS A 132 -8.69 3.47 8.47
CA CYS A 132 -7.73 2.50 9.01
C CYS A 132 -8.07 1.06 8.60
N LEU A 133 -9.36 0.70 8.57
CA LEU A 133 -9.78 -0.63 8.10
C LEU A 133 -9.45 -0.83 6.62
N ILE A 134 -9.78 0.14 5.76
CA ILE A 134 -9.49 0.06 4.32
C ILE A 134 -7.98 -0.10 4.10
N LEU A 135 -7.18 0.71 4.78
CA LEU A 135 -5.72 0.61 4.72
C LEU A 135 -5.25 -0.77 5.20
N PHE A 136 -5.72 -1.25 6.36
CA PHE A 136 -5.32 -2.56 6.89
C PHE A 136 -5.62 -3.73 5.95
N PHE A 137 -6.76 -3.69 5.23
CA PHE A 137 -7.15 -4.76 4.30
C PHE A 137 -6.47 -4.64 2.92
N LEU A 138 -6.20 -3.41 2.45
CA LEU A 138 -5.61 -3.17 1.13
C LEU A 138 -4.07 -3.06 1.16
N PHE A 139 -3.45 -2.81 2.32
CA PHE A 139 -1.99 -2.79 2.42
C PHE A 139 -1.44 -4.17 2.07
N PRO A 140 -0.57 -4.26 1.04
CA PRO A 140 -0.01 -5.52 0.62
C PRO A 140 0.86 -6.10 1.73
N ARG A 141 0.60 -7.37 2.05
CA ARG A 141 1.42 -8.24 2.87
C ARG A 141 2.30 -9.09 1.97
N SER A 142 3.37 -9.63 2.55
CA SER A 142 4.32 -10.48 1.84
C SER A 142 3.69 -11.77 1.34
N VAL A 143 4.08 -12.19 0.14
CA VAL A 143 3.89 -13.56 -0.37
C VAL A 143 5.19 -14.31 -0.15
N ILE A 144 5.11 -15.50 0.43
CA ILE A 144 6.29 -16.27 0.86
C ILE A 144 6.42 -17.51 -0.01
N LEU A 145 7.59 -17.65 -0.65
CA LEU A 145 7.99 -18.85 -1.38
C LEU A 145 8.86 -19.72 -0.45
N THR A 146 8.48 -20.98 -0.25
CA THR A 146 9.19 -21.92 0.64
C THR A 146 9.45 -23.25 -0.08
N PRO A 147 10.70 -23.69 -0.24
CA PRO A 147 11.00 -25.03 -0.73
C PRO A 147 10.67 -26.04 0.37
N VAL A 148 10.07 -27.18 0.00
CA VAL A 148 9.66 -28.22 0.96
C VAL A 148 10.57 -29.42 0.88
N SER A 149 10.66 -30.04 -0.30
CA SER A 149 11.43 -31.27 -0.49
C SER A 149 11.69 -31.54 -1.97
N VAL A 150 12.83 -32.14 -2.27
CA VAL A 150 13.05 -32.85 -3.53
C VAL A 150 12.25 -34.15 -3.46
N LEU A 151 11.35 -34.41 -4.41
CA LEU A 151 10.53 -35.62 -4.45
C LEU A 151 11.23 -36.75 -5.19
N SER A 152 11.80 -36.44 -6.36
CA SER A 152 12.49 -37.41 -7.21
C SER A 152 13.55 -36.75 -8.09
N VAL A 153 14.55 -37.55 -8.45
CA VAL A 153 15.62 -37.27 -9.39
C VAL A 153 15.73 -38.49 -10.31
N MET A 154 15.33 -38.35 -11.56
CA MET A 154 15.51 -39.38 -12.59
C MET A 154 16.71 -39.02 -13.44
N VAL A 155 17.59 -39.98 -13.71
CA VAL A 155 18.82 -39.77 -14.46
C VAL A 155 18.80 -40.62 -15.73
N TYR A 156 19.08 -39.97 -16.85
CA TYR A 156 19.16 -40.56 -18.18
C TYR A 156 20.57 -40.35 -18.75
N PHE A 157 21.23 -41.45 -19.10
CA PHE A 157 22.58 -41.43 -19.65
C PHE A 157 22.56 -41.54 -21.17
N THR A 158 22.99 -40.46 -21.83
CA THR A 158 23.24 -40.39 -23.28
C THR A 158 24.77 -40.47 -23.48
N PRO A 159 25.36 -40.90 -24.62
CA PRO A 159 26.82 -41.01 -24.75
C PRO A 159 27.57 -39.73 -24.36
N ASP A 160 27.14 -38.57 -24.85
CA ASP A 160 27.83 -37.30 -24.67
C ASP A 160 27.26 -36.39 -23.57
N THR A 161 26.05 -36.69 -23.08
CA THR A 161 25.32 -35.85 -22.11
C THR A 161 24.68 -36.68 -21.00
N ILE A 162 24.26 -35.99 -19.93
CA ILE A 162 23.43 -36.55 -18.86
C ILE A 162 22.22 -35.66 -18.72
N GLU A 163 21.05 -36.26 -18.79
CA GLU A 163 19.77 -35.59 -18.61
C GLU A 163 19.23 -36.02 -17.25
N MET A 164 18.80 -35.05 -16.44
CA MET A 164 18.20 -35.33 -15.14
C MET A 164 16.88 -34.60 -15.02
N GLU A 165 15.84 -35.31 -14.60
CA GLU A 165 14.53 -34.76 -14.30
C GLU A 165 14.40 -34.66 -12.78
N VAL A 166 14.36 -33.44 -12.25
CA VAL A 166 14.25 -33.18 -10.81
C VAL A 166 12.87 -32.64 -10.51
N THR A 167 12.12 -33.34 -9.67
CA THR A 167 10.80 -32.91 -9.22
C THR A 167 10.90 -32.35 -7.80
N ASN A 168 10.55 -31.07 -7.64
CA ASN A 168 10.57 -30.35 -6.37
C ASN A 168 9.17 -30.00 -5.88
N LEU A 169 8.93 -30.19 -4.59
CA LEU A 169 7.73 -29.72 -3.91
C LEU A 169 8.00 -28.33 -3.32
N ILE A 170 7.28 -27.33 -3.82
CA ILE A 170 7.40 -25.94 -3.39
C ILE A 170 6.07 -25.50 -2.80
N SER A 171 6.12 -24.73 -1.71
CA SER A 171 4.94 -24.19 -1.06
C SER A 171 4.93 -22.68 -1.09
N ILE A 172 3.81 -22.12 -1.52
CA ILE A 172 3.59 -20.68 -1.67
C ILE A 172 2.51 -20.27 -0.67
N SER A 173 2.84 -19.33 0.21
CA SER A 173 1.92 -18.77 1.20
C SER A 173 1.54 -17.34 0.83
N ASN A 174 0.24 -17.09 0.67
CA ASN A 174 -0.31 -15.77 0.47
C ASN A 174 -0.86 -15.21 1.78
N GLU A 175 -0.14 -14.26 2.39
CA GLU A 175 -0.60 -13.60 3.62
C GLU A 175 -1.56 -12.44 3.37
N ASN A 176 -1.82 -12.08 2.11
CA ASN A 176 -2.75 -11.01 1.73
C ASN A 176 -4.21 -11.37 1.97
N PHE A 177 -5.04 -10.35 2.16
CA PHE A 177 -6.50 -10.49 2.21
C PHE A 177 -7.14 -10.52 0.81
N VAL A 178 -6.34 -10.36 -0.24
CA VAL A 178 -6.74 -10.45 -1.64
C VAL A 178 -6.08 -11.67 -2.31
N PRO A 179 -6.73 -12.29 -3.31
CA PRO A 179 -6.11 -13.34 -4.10
C PRO A 179 -4.94 -12.78 -4.93
N VAL A 180 -3.90 -13.58 -5.11
CA VAL A 180 -2.70 -13.23 -5.88
C VAL A 180 -2.63 -14.11 -7.10
N GLN A 181 -2.47 -13.50 -8.28
CA GLN A 181 -2.31 -14.23 -9.53
C GLN A 181 -0.83 -14.41 -9.85
N ILE A 182 -0.41 -15.65 -10.08
CA ILE A 182 0.94 -15.97 -10.53
C ILE A 182 0.95 -15.83 -12.06
N VAL A 183 1.72 -14.87 -12.56
CA VAL A 183 1.82 -14.58 -14.00
C VAL A 183 2.83 -15.54 -14.64
N GLU A 184 4.00 -15.63 -14.01
CA GLU A 184 5.14 -16.36 -14.54
C GLU A 184 5.96 -16.92 -13.38
N PHE A 185 6.39 -18.16 -13.50
CA PHE A 185 7.28 -18.79 -12.55
C PHE A 185 8.45 -19.45 -13.28
N ASP A 186 9.64 -18.91 -13.07
CA ASP A 186 10.89 -19.35 -13.66
C ASP A 186 11.74 -20.08 -12.61
N VAL A 187 12.30 -21.22 -13.01
CA VAL A 187 13.25 -21.98 -12.20
C VAL A 187 14.49 -22.25 -13.04
N GLN A 188 15.65 -21.91 -12.50
CA GLN A 188 16.94 -22.17 -13.13
C GLN A 188 17.76 -23.11 -12.22
N GLY A 189 18.24 -24.20 -12.79
CA GLY A 189 19.14 -25.13 -12.12
C GLY A 189 20.58 -24.82 -12.51
N LEU A 190 21.41 -24.52 -11.52
CA LEU A 190 22.82 -24.23 -11.69
C LEU A 190 23.65 -25.30 -11.00
N VAL A 191 24.71 -25.76 -11.68
CA VAL A 191 25.72 -26.65 -11.09
C VAL A 191 27.08 -26.00 -11.30
N SER A 192 27.83 -25.80 -10.22
CA SER A 192 29.11 -25.07 -10.24
C SER A 192 29.02 -23.67 -10.91
N ASN A 193 27.95 -22.93 -10.61
CA ASN A 193 27.61 -21.62 -11.21
C ASN A 193 27.29 -21.63 -12.72
N ALA A 194 27.24 -22.80 -13.36
CA ALA A 194 26.81 -22.94 -14.74
C ALA A 194 25.33 -23.34 -14.79
N VAL A 195 24.54 -22.63 -15.62
CA VAL A 195 23.13 -22.96 -15.79
C VAL A 195 23.00 -24.23 -16.63
N VAL A 196 22.46 -25.28 -16.02
CA VAL A 196 22.27 -26.60 -16.64
C VAL A 196 20.81 -26.87 -16.99
N GLY A 197 19.86 -26.11 -16.43
CA GLY A 197 18.44 -26.26 -16.74
C GLY A 197 17.65 -24.98 -16.53
N LYS A 198 16.59 -24.79 -17.31
CA LYS A 198 15.65 -23.68 -17.21
C LYS A 198 14.25 -24.17 -17.48
N THR A 199 13.35 -23.98 -16.52
CA THR A 199 11.92 -24.26 -16.68
C THR A 199 11.14 -22.99 -16.42
N LYS A 200 10.19 -22.70 -17.32
CA LYS A 200 9.25 -21.59 -17.19
C LYS A 200 7.83 -22.13 -17.19
N ILE A 201 7.11 -21.84 -16.11
CA ILE A 201 5.71 -22.24 -15.93
C ILE A 201 4.86 -20.98 -16.05
N SER A 202 3.93 -21.00 -17.01
CA SER A 202 2.95 -19.94 -17.22
C SER A 202 1.55 -20.46 -16.91
N ASN A 203 0.60 -19.55 -16.63
CA ASN A 203 -0.81 -19.88 -16.33
C ASN A 203 -1.04 -20.72 -15.07
N MET A 204 -0.35 -20.40 -13.97
CA MET A 204 -0.65 -21.02 -12.68
C MET A 204 -1.96 -20.46 -12.09
N THR A 205 -2.68 -21.28 -11.32
CA THR A 205 -3.90 -20.87 -10.63
C THR A 205 -3.59 -19.78 -9.62
N ALA A 206 -4.49 -18.78 -9.51
CA ALA A 206 -4.39 -17.75 -8.49
C ALA A 206 -4.46 -18.36 -7.08
N ILE A 207 -3.58 -17.89 -6.18
CA ILE A 207 -3.57 -18.31 -4.78
C ILE A 207 -4.66 -17.55 -4.02
N PRO A 208 -5.60 -18.24 -3.35
CA PRO A 208 -6.63 -17.60 -2.56
C PRO A 208 -6.06 -16.69 -1.46
N SER A 209 -6.87 -15.77 -0.96
CA SER A 209 -6.48 -14.92 0.17
C SER A 209 -6.18 -15.76 1.41
N ARG A 210 -5.17 -15.35 2.19
CA ARG A 210 -4.78 -15.97 3.47
C ARG A 210 -4.62 -17.50 3.39
N SER A 211 -4.06 -18.00 2.29
CA SER A 211 -3.97 -19.44 2.03
C SER A 211 -2.55 -19.87 1.64
N LYS A 212 -2.28 -21.16 1.80
CA LYS A 212 -1.03 -21.81 1.43
C LYS A 212 -1.32 -22.92 0.44
N THR A 213 -0.61 -22.94 -0.68
CA THR A 213 -0.77 -23.94 -1.75
C THR A 213 0.59 -24.50 -2.12
N SER A 214 0.65 -25.81 -2.36
CA SER A 214 1.88 -26.48 -2.77
C SER A 214 1.80 -26.89 -4.24
N TYR A 215 2.93 -26.78 -4.93
CA TYR A 215 3.09 -27.11 -6.34
C TYR A 215 4.26 -28.07 -6.52
N ASN A 216 4.07 -29.05 -7.40
CA ASN A 216 5.14 -29.91 -7.87
C ASN A 216 5.73 -29.25 -9.12
N VAL A 217 7.03 -29.00 -9.08
CA VAL A 217 7.76 -28.27 -10.11
C VAL A 217 8.86 -29.17 -10.63
N GLU A 218 8.78 -29.48 -11.91
CA GLU A 218 9.72 -30.36 -12.60
C GLU A 218 10.73 -29.51 -13.37
N ILE A 219 12.00 -29.85 -13.23
CA ILE A 219 13.09 -29.19 -13.94
C ILE A 219 13.99 -30.21 -14.63
N ASP A 220 14.16 -30.01 -15.93
CA ASP A 220 15.09 -30.77 -16.75
C ASP A 220 16.48 -30.12 -16.69
N LEU A 221 17.45 -30.88 -16.24
CA LEU A 221 18.86 -30.50 -16.14
C LEU A 221 19.64 -31.26 -17.21
N LEU A 222 20.29 -30.53 -18.12
CA LEU A 222 21.16 -31.08 -19.15
C LEU A 222 22.62 -30.76 -18.81
N ILE A 223 23.39 -31.79 -18.48
CA ILE A 223 24.83 -31.69 -18.24
C ILE A 223 25.57 -32.02 -19.54
N THR A 224 26.23 -31.01 -20.11
CA THR A 224 27.11 -31.14 -21.28
C THR A 224 28.60 -31.07 -20.92
N ASP A 225 28.94 -30.72 -19.68
CA ASP A 225 30.33 -30.63 -19.25
C ASP A 225 30.99 -32.01 -19.24
N LYS A 226 32.15 -32.14 -19.90
CA LYS A 226 32.85 -33.43 -20.04
C LYS A 226 33.35 -33.97 -18.69
N GLY A 227 33.81 -33.09 -17.80
CA GLY A 227 34.29 -33.47 -16.49
C GLY A 227 33.15 -34.04 -15.64
N LEU A 228 32.05 -33.30 -15.56
CA LEU A 228 30.87 -33.70 -14.80
C LEU A 228 30.19 -34.95 -15.38
N ASN A 229 30.11 -35.03 -16.71
CA ASN A 229 29.62 -36.22 -17.41
C ASN A 229 30.46 -37.46 -17.08
N SER A 230 31.80 -37.35 -17.13
CA SER A 230 32.69 -38.45 -16.77
C SER A 230 32.60 -38.84 -15.29
N TYR A 231 32.41 -37.85 -14.41
CA TYR A 231 32.24 -38.07 -12.98
C TYR A 231 30.99 -38.91 -12.71
N CYS A 232 29.82 -38.46 -13.16
CA CYS A 232 28.53 -39.13 -12.95
C CYS A 232 28.45 -40.54 -13.56
N LYS A 233 29.17 -40.81 -14.66
CA LYS A 233 29.26 -42.13 -15.28
C LYS A 233 30.38 -43.02 -14.72
N SER A 234 31.24 -42.49 -13.86
CA SER A 234 32.42 -43.21 -13.40
C SER A 234 32.03 -44.40 -12.52
N SER A 235 32.45 -45.61 -12.90
CA SER A 235 32.29 -46.81 -12.07
C SER A 235 33.29 -46.90 -10.92
N SER A 236 34.33 -46.06 -10.94
CA SER A 236 35.36 -46.04 -9.89
C SER A 236 34.89 -45.30 -8.64
N ILE A 237 33.94 -44.38 -8.80
CA ILE A 237 33.37 -43.57 -7.72
C ILE A 237 31.99 -44.15 -7.41
N LYS A 238 31.74 -44.50 -6.14
CA LYS A 238 30.44 -45.05 -5.71
C LYS A 238 29.39 -43.98 -5.39
N ILE A 239 29.81 -42.72 -5.26
CA ILE A 239 28.98 -41.60 -4.81
C ILE A 239 29.08 -40.48 -5.84
N HIS A 240 27.97 -40.14 -6.49
CA HIS A 240 27.90 -39.17 -7.57
C HIS A 240 27.05 -37.95 -7.18
N THR A 241 27.41 -37.31 -6.06
CA THR A 241 26.64 -36.17 -5.54
C THR A 241 27.03 -34.87 -6.24
N LEU A 242 26.03 -34.18 -6.79
CA LEU A 242 26.15 -32.83 -7.33
C LEU A 242 25.52 -31.81 -6.38
N PHE A 243 26.11 -30.62 -6.35
CA PHE A 243 25.54 -29.46 -5.69
C PHE A 243 24.72 -28.65 -6.70
N LEU A 244 23.41 -28.70 -6.54
CA LEU A 244 22.44 -28.00 -7.38
C LEU A 244 22.00 -26.72 -6.66
N GLU A 245 22.19 -25.58 -7.30
CA GLU A 245 21.55 -24.33 -6.91
C GLU A 245 20.30 -24.12 -7.76
N LEU A 246 19.15 -24.02 -7.10
CA LEU A 246 17.87 -23.70 -7.74
C LEU A 246 17.57 -22.23 -7.50
N GLN A 247 17.62 -21.45 -8.58
CA GLN A 247 17.21 -20.05 -8.59
C GLN A 247 15.78 -19.96 -9.09
N MET A 248 14.86 -19.67 -8.19
CA MET A 248 13.44 -19.53 -8.48
C MET A 248 13.07 -18.06 -8.53
N THR A 249 12.31 -17.67 -9.54
CA THR A 249 11.81 -16.31 -9.71
C THR A 249 10.35 -16.35 -10.10
N MET A 250 9.51 -15.67 -9.34
CA MET A 250 8.07 -15.66 -9.51
C MET A 250 7.60 -14.23 -9.73
N ASN A 251 6.88 -13.99 -10.82
CA ASN A 251 6.19 -12.75 -11.07
C ASN A 251 4.73 -12.90 -10.65
N ILE A 252 4.32 -12.12 -9.66
CA ILE A 252 2.96 -12.12 -9.13
C ILE A 252 2.26 -10.80 -9.44
N SER A 253 0.94 -10.86 -9.55
CA SER A 253 0.09 -9.69 -9.71
C SER A 253 -1.05 -9.68 -8.72
N TYR A 254 -1.32 -8.51 -8.15
CA TYR A 254 -2.42 -8.25 -7.23
C TYR A 254 -2.81 -6.78 -7.29
N LEU A 255 -4.11 -6.45 -7.22
CA LEU A 255 -4.61 -5.07 -7.22
C LEU A 255 -3.99 -4.15 -8.31
N SER A 256 -3.75 -4.69 -9.51
CA SER A 256 -3.07 -3.99 -10.63
C SER A 256 -1.59 -3.62 -10.39
N HIS A 257 -0.98 -4.15 -9.33
CA HIS A 257 0.46 -4.11 -9.09
C HIS A 257 1.09 -5.44 -9.52
N MET A 258 2.33 -5.38 -10.02
CA MET A 258 3.14 -6.56 -10.28
C MET A 258 4.39 -6.52 -9.41
N GLU A 259 4.75 -7.65 -8.84
CA GLU A 259 5.89 -7.81 -7.95
C GLU A 259 6.67 -9.07 -8.33
N GLN A 260 7.99 -8.97 -8.31
CA GLN A 260 8.88 -10.08 -8.57
C GLN A 260 9.47 -10.60 -7.26
N LEU A 261 9.31 -11.89 -7.01
CA LEU A 261 9.84 -12.61 -5.86
C LEU A 261 10.91 -13.57 -6.33
N SER A 262 12.10 -13.53 -5.73
CA SER A 262 13.21 -14.42 -6.07
C SER A 262 13.69 -15.17 -4.83
N LEU A 263 13.95 -16.47 -4.97
CA LEU A 263 14.50 -17.32 -3.93
C LEU A 263 15.54 -18.26 -4.52
N ASN A 264 16.70 -18.34 -3.87
CA ASN A 264 17.72 -19.32 -4.19
C ASN A 264 17.75 -20.39 -3.10
N THR A 265 17.74 -21.65 -3.50
CA THR A 265 17.90 -22.79 -2.60
C THR A 265 18.99 -23.72 -3.11
N PHE A 266 19.58 -24.50 -2.20
CA PHE A 266 20.72 -25.37 -2.48
C PHE A 266 20.40 -26.79 -2.09
N GLU A 267 20.69 -27.72 -2.98
CA GLU A 267 20.33 -29.13 -2.83
C GLU A 267 21.47 -30.04 -3.27
N TYR A 268 21.55 -31.20 -2.63
CA TYR A 268 22.45 -32.27 -3.05
C TYR A 268 21.65 -33.32 -3.80
N ILE A 269 22.00 -33.55 -5.07
CA ILE A 269 21.35 -34.55 -5.92
C ILE A 269 22.36 -35.62 -6.32
N ASP A 270 21.89 -36.85 -6.54
CA ASP A 270 22.73 -37.93 -7.08
C ASP A 270 22.55 -37.99 -8.61
N CYS A 271 23.64 -37.88 -9.36
CA CYS A 271 23.64 -37.99 -10.82
C CYS A 271 24.07 -39.38 -11.33
N GLY A 272 24.36 -40.33 -10.43
CA GLY A 272 24.76 -41.69 -10.77
C GLY A 272 23.59 -42.67 -10.78
N THR A 273 22.55 -42.40 -9.97
CA THR A 273 21.41 -43.29 -9.81
C THR A 273 20.09 -42.54 -9.68
N ASN A 274 18.99 -43.20 -10.05
CA ASN A 274 17.65 -42.67 -9.86
C ASN A 274 17.31 -42.64 -8.37
N SER A 275 16.79 -41.52 -7.89
CA SER A 275 16.31 -41.36 -6.53
C SER A 275 14.84 -40.97 -6.54
N THR A 276 14.00 -41.70 -5.80
CA THR A 276 12.59 -41.38 -5.59
C THR A 276 12.26 -41.15 -4.11
N THR A 277 13.29 -41.09 -3.27
CA THR A 277 13.12 -40.86 -1.84
C THR A 277 13.09 -39.38 -1.57
N PRO A 278 12.00 -38.84 -0.99
CA PRO A 278 11.92 -37.42 -0.76
C PRO A 278 12.94 -36.99 0.30
N HIS A 279 13.69 -35.94 0.00
CA HIS A 279 14.65 -35.33 0.93
C HIS A 279 14.21 -33.90 1.24
N PRO A 280 13.95 -33.56 2.51
CA PRO A 280 13.57 -32.20 2.91
C PRO A 280 14.68 -31.21 2.57
N VAL A 281 14.29 -30.07 2.02
CA VAL A 281 15.21 -28.95 1.80
C VAL A 281 15.44 -28.27 3.16
N ARG A 282 16.69 -28.12 3.58
CA ARG A 282 17.07 -27.58 4.89
C ARG A 282 17.54 -26.13 4.80
#